data_AF-A0A8T3MMJ6-F1
#
_entry.id   AF-A0A8T3MMJ6-F1
#
_cell.length_a   1.000
_cell.length_b   1.000
_cell.length_c   1.000
_cell.angle_alpha   90.00
_cell.angle_beta   90.00
_cell.angle_gamma   90.00
#
_symmetry.space_group_name_H-M   'P 1'
#
loop_
_entity.id
_entity.type
_entity.pdbx_description
1 polymer ?
#
loop_
_entity_poly.entity_id
_entity_poly.type
_entity_poly.pdbx_seq_one_letter_code
_entity_poly.pdbx_strand_id
1 'polypeptide(L)'
;MKLLIRLVACLAVVVPAVMFSLARPAAADPVTSSELLALHNSIRAAIGAPTITGDPRVVLAAQRHADYSSLNGTGGHYETAGSAGYSGYGPRDRVAAAGWSAPFVSEVAASYGGARETLTQLWHA
;
A
#
# COMPACT_ATOMS: atom_id res chain seq x y z
N MET A 1 -52.56 -5.38 -2.17
CA MET A 1 -51.61 -6.29 -1.46
C MET A 1 -50.58 -6.94 -2.39
N LYS A 2 -50.97 -7.61 -3.50
CA LYS A 2 -50.01 -8.27 -4.43
C LYS A 2 -49.05 -7.33 -5.17
N LEU A 3 -49.42 -6.06 -5.38
CA LEU A 3 -48.58 -5.05 -6.04
C LEU A 3 -47.51 -4.44 -5.11
N LEU A 4 -47.83 -4.29 -3.81
CA LEU A 4 -46.92 -3.77 -2.78
C LEU A 4 -45.79 -4.78 -2.46
N ILE A 5 -46.11 -6.07 -2.48
CA ILE A 5 -45.17 -7.17 -2.24
C ILE A 5 -44.13 -7.29 -3.38
N ARG A 6 -44.53 -6.98 -4.63
CA ARG A 6 -43.61 -7.00 -5.79
C ARG A 6 -42.61 -5.83 -5.79
N LEU A 7 -43.01 -4.65 -5.30
CA LEU A 7 -42.10 -3.50 -5.18
C LEU A 7 -41.03 -3.71 -4.10
N VAL A 8 -41.40 -4.29 -2.96
CA VAL A 8 -40.46 -4.61 -1.86
C VAL A 8 -39.47 -5.71 -2.28
N ALA A 9 -39.93 -6.70 -3.05
CA ALA A 9 -39.07 -7.77 -3.56
C ALA A 9 -38.04 -7.29 -4.61
N CYS A 10 -38.40 -6.34 -5.49
CA CYS A 10 -37.42 -5.74 -6.41
C CYS A 10 -36.37 -4.89 -5.68
N LEU A 11 -36.76 -4.16 -4.62
CA LEU A 11 -35.83 -3.32 -3.86
C LEU A 11 -34.84 -4.14 -3.02
N ALA A 12 -35.27 -5.29 -2.48
CA ALA A 12 -34.44 -6.18 -1.67
C ALA A 12 -33.36 -6.94 -2.47
N VAL A 13 -33.48 -7.02 -3.80
CA VAL A 13 -32.50 -7.69 -4.68
C VAL A 13 -31.60 -6.68 -5.40
N VAL A 14 -32.12 -5.49 -5.72
CA VAL A 14 -31.35 -4.47 -6.46
C VAL A 14 -30.37 -3.72 -5.54
N VAL A 15 -30.73 -3.43 -4.29
CA VAL A 15 -29.85 -2.67 -3.37
C VAL A 15 -28.56 -3.44 -3.00
N PRO A 16 -28.57 -4.76 -2.71
CA PRO A 16 -27.34 -5.50 -2.49
C PRO A 16 -26.46 -5.58 -3.75
N ALA A 17 -27.07 -5.77 -4.92
CA ALA A 17 -26.34 -5.90 -6.19
C ALA A 17 -25.63 -4.60 -6.60
N VAL A 18 -26.25 -3.44 -6.36
CA VAL A 18 -25.63 -2.13 -6.61
C VAL A 18 -24.50 -1.84 -5.59
N MET A 19 -24.66 -2.25 -4.33
CA MET A 19 -23.63 -2.07 -3.30
C MET A 19 -22.42 -2.99 -3.48
N PHE A 20 -22.61 -4.23 -3.96
CA PHE A 20 -21.51 -5.14 -4.31
C PHE A 20 -20.74 -4.68 -5.57
N SER A 21 -21.37 -3.92 -6.46
CA SER A 21 -20.73 -3.38 -7.67
C SER A 21 -19.83 -2.14 -7.45
N LEU A 22 -19.87 -1.54 -6.25
CA LEU A 22 -19.05 -0.36 -5.91
C LEU A 22 -17.73 -0.72 -5.22
N ALA A 23 -17.59 -1.94 -4.71
CA ALA A 23 -16.32 -2.45 -4.21
C ALA A 23 -15.44 -2.89 -5.39
N ARG A 24 -14.97 -1.93 -6.19
CA ARG A 24 -13.88 -2.20 -7.12
C ARG A 24 -12.65 -2.52 -6.27
N PRO A 25 -12.03 -3.70 -6.39
CA PRO A 25 -10.77 -3.94 -5.72
C PRO A 25 -9.82 -2.81 -6.12
N ALA A 26 -9.18 -2.18 -5.14
CA ALA A 26 -8.15 -1.19 -5.43
C ALA A 26 -7.13 -1.86 -6.34
N ALA A 27 -7.07 -1.41 -7.60
CA ALA A 27 -6.07 -1.91 -8.52
C ALA A 27 -4.72 -1.41 -8.03
N ALA A 28 -3.73 -2.29 -7.94
CA ALA A 28 -2.37 -1.88 -7.67
C ALA A 28 -1.96 -0.84 -8.72
N ASP A 29 -1.33 0.25 -8.26
CA ASP A 29 -0.76 1.25 -9.16
C ASP A 29 0.25 0.55 -10.10
N PRO A 30 0.17 0.71 -11.43
CA PRO A 30 1.10 0.06 -12.36
C PRO A 30 2.55 0.56 -12.23
N VAL A 31 2.79 1.63 -11.46
CA VAL A 31 4.13 2.16 -11.20
C VAL A 31 5.00 1.10 -10.52
N THR A 32 6.14 0.82 -11.13
CA THR A 32 7.15 -0.10 -10.58
C THR A 32 8.00 0.56 -9.50
N SER A 33 8.60 -0.25 -8.62
CA SER A 33 9.56 0.22 -7.62
C SER A 33 10.78 0.91 -8.26
N SER A 34 11.23 0.46 -9.43
CA SER A 34 12.30 1.12 -10.20
C SER A 34 11.92 2.51 -10.70
N GLU A 35 10.68 2.71 -11.15
CA GLU A 35 10.20 4.03 -11.57
C GLU A 35 10.06 4.99 -10.38
N LEU A 36 9.57 4.51 -9.22
CA LEU A 36 9.55 5.32 -8.00
C LEU A 36 10.95 5.67 -7.51
N LEU A 37 11.91 4.73 -7.57
CA LEU A 37 13.28 5.01 -7.20
C LEU A 37 13.91 6.07 -8.13
N ALA A 38 13.64 6.01 -9.42
CA ALA A 38 14.10 7.01 -10.37
C ALA A 38 13.55 8.40 -10.06
N LEU A 39 12.24 8.50 -9.78
CA LEU A 39 11.59 9.75 -9.36
C LEU A 39 12.13 10.26 -8.01
N HIS A 40 12.31 9.36 -7.04
CA HIS A 40 12.89 9.70 -5.74
C HIS A 40 14.31 10.27 -5.91
N ASN A 41 15.13 9.64 -6.74
CA ASN A 41 16.48 10.10 -7.05
C ASN A 41 16.51 11.43 -7.82
N SER A 42 15.54 11.70 -8.71
CA SER A 42 15.48 13.01 -9.37
C SER A 42 15.14 14.13 -8.38
N ILE A 43 14.25 13.88 -7.41
CA ILE A 43 13.93 14.85 -6.36
C ILE A 43 15.13 15.06 -5.43
N ARG A 44 15.82 13.98 -5.03
CA ARG A 44 17.08 14.08 -4.26
C ARG A 44 18.12 14.95 -4.97
N ALA A 45 18.34 14.73 -6.26
CA ALA A 45 19.29 15.50 -7.04
C ALA A 45 18.91 16.99 -7.13
N ALA A 46 17.62 17.30 -7.25
CA ALA A 46 17.13 18.68 -7.32
C ALA A 46 17.44 19.51 -6.07
N ILE A 47 17.59 18.86 -4.90
CA ILE A 47 17.94 19.52 -3.63
C ILE A 47 19.42 19.35 -3.25
N GLY A 48 20.26 18.84 -4.16
CA GLY A 48 21.69 18.60 -3.90
C GLY A 48 21.99 17.38 -3.04
N ALA A 49 21.01 16.49 -2.80
CA ALA A 49 21.25 15.24 -2.09
C ALA A 49 21.79 14.16 -3.06
N PRO A 50 22.74 13.31 -2.62
CA PRO A 50 23.23 12.19 -3.42
C PRO A 50 22.11 11.22 -3.77
N THR A 51 22.14 10.59 -4.95
CA THR A 51 21.21 9.50 -5.30
C THR A 51 21.47 8.25 -4.44
N ILE A 52 20.46 7.37 -4.38
CA ILE A 52 20.54 6.08 -3.69
C ILE A 52 20.34 4.92 -4.67
N THR A 53 20.96 3.79 -4.37
CA THR A 53 20.79 2.54 -5.13
C THR A 53 19.68 1.71 -4.50
N GLY A 54 18.84 1.11 -5.34
CA GLY A 54 17.80 0.18 -4.88
C GLY A 54 18.41 -1.15 -4.45
N ASP A 55 17.86 -1.75 -3.40
CA ASP A 55 18.19 -3.11 -2.97
C ASP A 55 16.94 -4.00 -3.10
N PRO A 56 17.01 -5.14 -3.80
CA PRO A 56 15.85 -6.01 -4.00
C PRO A 56 15.24 -6.53 -2.68
N ARG A 57 16.03 -6.62 -1.60
CA ARG A 57 15.54 -7.05 -0.28
C ARG A 57 14.68 -5.98 0.39
N VAL A 58 15.01 -4.70 0.18
CA VAL A 58 14.19 -3.57 0.63
C VAL A 58 12.87 -3.53 -0.15
N VAL A 59 12.93 -3.75 -1.47
CA VAL A 59 11.72 -3.86 -2.31
C VAL A 59 10.82 -5.01 -1.84
N LEU A 60 11.41 -6.18 -1.55
CA LEU A 60 10.66 -7.32 -1.03
C LEU A 60 9.99 -7.02 0.32
N ALA A 61 10.70 -6.38 1.25
CA ALA A 61 10.15 -6.01 2.56
C ALA A 61 9.00 -4.99 2.43
N ALA A 62 9.15 -3.97 1.58
CA ALA A 62 8.12 -2.98 1.31
C ALA A 62 6.86 -3.62 0.68
N GLN A 63 7.04 -4.50 -0.30
CA GLN A 63 5.91 -5.21 -0.92
C GLN A 63 5.16 -6.08 0.09
N ARG A 64 5.90 -6.86 0.89
CA ARG A 64 5.28 -7.69 1.95
C ARG A 64 4.49 -6.86 2.95
N HIS A 65 4.98 -5.67 3.32
CA HIS A 65 4.28 -4.78 4.22
C HIS A 65 3.00 -4.18 3.60
N ALA A 66 3.04 -3.83 2.31
CA ALA A 66 1.87 -3.38 1.57
C ALA A 66 0.82 -4.51 1.47
N ASP A 67 1.25 -5.74 1.19
CA ASP A 67 0.38 -6.91 1.13
C ASP A 67 -0.23 -7.22 2.51
N TYR A 68 0.57 -7.18 3.58
CA TYR A 68 0.09 -7.31 4.96
C TYR A 68 -0.98 -6.25 5.27
N SER A 69 -0.72 -5.00 4.94
CA SER A 69 -1.62 -3.88 5.18
C SER A 69 -2.96 -4.09 4.47
N SER A 70 -2.91 -4.52 3.21
CA SER A 70 -4.10 -4.86 2.42
C SER A 70 -4.88 -6.05 2.99
N LEU A 71 -4.18 -7.14 3.35
CA LEU A 71 -4.78 -8.35 3.90
C LEU A 71 -5.49 -8.14 5.23
N ASN A 72 -4.98 -7.23 6.06
CA ASN A 72 -5.50 -7.00 7.41
C ASN A 72 -6.35 -5.72 7.51
N GLY A 73 -6.51 -4.97 6.42
CA GLY A 73 -7.24 -3.70 6.41
C GLY A 73 -6.62 -2.65 7.33
N THR A 74 -5.29 -2.70 7.50
CA THR A 74 -4.53 -1.80 8.39
C THR A 74 -3.65 -0.86 7.58
N GLY A 75 -3.32 0.30 8.15
CA GLY A 75 -2.23 1.15 7.68
C GLY A 75 -1.25 1.45 8.82
N GLY A 76 -0.22 2.23 8.53
CA GLY A 76 0.84 2.58 9.49
C GLY A 76 2.11 1.78 9.29
N HIS A 77 2.99 1.79 10.29
CA HIS A 77 4.36 1.25 10.18
C HIS A 77 4.55 -0.16 10.74
N TYR A 78 3.59 -0.63 11.55
CA TYR A 78 3.78 -1.81 12.39
C TYR A 78 2.90 -2.98 11.96
N GLU A 79 3.43 -4.18 12.09
CA GLU A 79 2.70 -5.43 11.89
C GLU A 79 2.47 -6.15 13.23
N THR A 80 1.37 -6.91 13.31
CA THR A 80 1.02 -7.69 14.50
C THR A 80 1.43 -9.14 14.30
N ALA A 81 2.23 -9.68 15.22
CA ALA A 81 2.66 -11.07 15.17
C ALA A 81 1.46 -12.02 15.24
N GLY A 82 1.47 -13.04 14.37
CA GLY A 82 0.37 -14.02 14.24
C GLY A 82 -0.72 -13.63 13.24
N SER A 83 -0.76 -12.38 12.77
CA SER A 83 -1.67 -11.96 11.70
C SER A 83 -1.21 -12.49 10.33
N ALA A 84 -2.16 -12.65 9.40
CA ALA A 84 -1.88 -13.14 8.05
C ALA A 84 -0.91 -12.20 7.33
N GLY A 85 0.13 -12.78 6.70
CA GLY A 85 1.16 -12.01 5.98
C GLY A 85 2.22 -11.34 6.86
N TYR A 86 2.22 -11.57 8.19
CA TYR A 86 3.23 -11.01 9.09
C TYR A 86 4.66 -11.36 8.61
N SER A 87 5.50 -10.34 8.56
CA SER A 87 6.88 -10.40 8.07
C SER A 87 7.89 -9.73 9.03
N GLY A 88 7.42 -8.90 9.96
CA GLY A 88 8.23 -8.30 11.03
C GLY A 88 7.53 -7.11 11.68
N TYR A 89 7.80 -6.87 12.97
CA TYR A 89 7.08 -5.84 13.75
C TYR A 89 7.26 -4.43 13.16
N GLY A 90 8.50 -3.98 12.93
CA GLY A 90 8.79 -2.70 12.31
C GLY A 90 9.60 -2.81 11.00
N PRO A 91 9.87 -1.68 10.32
CA PRO A 91 10.58 -1.67 9.04
C PRO A 91 11.95 -2.38 9.09
N ARG A 92 12.70 -2.19 10.19
CA ARG A 92 13.99 -2.85 10.40
C ARG A 92 13.87 -4.36 10.47
N ASP A 93 12.86 -4.88 11.15
CA ASP A 93 12.64 -6.32 11.30
C ASP A 93 12.26 -6.94 9.95
N ARG A 94 11.43 -6.23 9.17
CA ARG A 94 10.99 -6.70 7.85
C ARG A 94 12.14 -6.80 6.84
N VAL A 95 13.03 -5.80 6.81
CA VAL A 95 14.21 -5.89 5.94
C VAL A 95 15.22 -6.93 6.45
N ALA A 96 15.34 -7.13 7.76
CA ALA A 96 16.14 -8.21 8.33
C ALA A 96 15.59 -9.60 7.95
N ALA A 97 14.27 -9.78 7.99
CA ALA A 97 13.59 -10.99 7.52
C ALA A 97 13.73 -11.19 5.99
N ALA A 98 14.00 -10.14 5.23
CA ALA A 98 14.38 -10.19 3.82
C ALA A 98 15.89 -10.41 3.59
N GLY A 99 16.68 -10.60 4.65
CA GLY A 99 18.12 -10.86 4.57
C GLY A 99 18.98 -9.61 4.40
N TRP A 100 18.50 -8.44 4.81
CA TRP A 100 19.29 -7.20 4.84
C TRP A 100 19.53 -6.72 6.26
N SER A 101 20.81 -6.57 6.63
CA SER A 101 21.20 -5.98 7.91
C SER A 101 21.68 -4.55 7.69
N ALA A 102 21.01 -3.61 8.33
CA ALA A 102 21.39 -2.21 8.33
C ALA A 102 21.39 -1.64 9.76
N PRO A 103 22.30 -0.69 10.05
CA PRO A 103 22.35 -0.04 11.36
C PRO A 103 21.14 0.88 11.59
N PHE A 104 20.55 1.40 10.51
CA PHE A 104 19.40 2.29 10.55
C PHE A 104 18.46 2.00 9.38
N VAL A 105 17.15 2.03 9.65
CA VAL A 105 16.07 1.87 8.66
C VAL A 105 14.97 2.83 9.03
N SER A 106 14.48 3.60 8.06
CA SER A 106 13.32 4.47 8.18
C SER A 106 12.31 4.11 7.10
N GLU A 107 11.04 4.42 7.34
CA GLU A 107 9.97 4.15 6.40
C GLU A 107 9.06 5.36 6.27
N VAL A 108 8.59 5.57 5.05
CA VAL A 108 7.39 6.35 4.76
C VAL A 108 6.43 5.41 4.04
N ALA A 109 5.20 5.33 4.53
CA ALA A 109 4.16 4.47 3.99
C ALA A 109 2.93 5.30 3.69
N ALA A 110 2.25 5.00 2.59
CA ALA A 110 1.01 5.67 2.22
C ALA A 110 0.03 4.66 1.64
N SER A 111 -1.26 4.90 1.90
CA SER A 111 -2.38 4.05 1.47
C SER A 111 -3.41 4.82 0.64
N TYR A 112 -3.06 6.02 0.19
CA TYR A 112 -3.94 6.92 -0.55
C TYR A 112 -3.18 7.56 -1.72
N GLY A 113 -3.94 8.02 -2.72
CA GLY A 113 -3.39 8.65 -3.92
C GLY A 113 -2.68 7.65 -4.86
N GLY A 114 -2.18 8.17 -5.98
CA GLY A 114 -1.30 7.43 -6.88
C GLY A 114 0.15 7.48 -6.41
N ALA A 115 0.94 6.45 -6.69
CA ALA A 115 2.29 6.28 -6.13
C ALA A 115 3.24 7.45 -6.45
N ARG A 116 3.19 7.98 -7.69
CA ARG A 116 4.01 9.14 -8.11
C ARG A 116 3.58 10.44 -7.43
N GLU A 117 2.27 10.65 -7.34
CA GLU A 117 1.71 11.84 -6.70
C GLU A 117 2.07 11.85 -5.21
N THR A 118 1.81 10.74 -4.52
CA THR A 118 2.08 10.62 -3.10
C THR A 118 3.57 10.75 -2.78
N LEU A 119 4.46 10.15 -3.59
CA LEU A 119 5.90 10.36 -3.43
C LEU A 119 6.29 11.83 -3.54
N THR A 120 5.67 12.58 -4.46
CA THR A 120 5.96 14.01 -4.65
C THR A 120 5.43 14.83 -3.48
N GLN A 121 4.21 14.56 -3.01
CA GLN A 121 3.61 15.23 -1.85
C GLN A 121 4.46 15.07 -0.59
N LEU A 122 4.98 13.86 -0.34
CA LEU A 122 5.80 13.55 0.83
C LEU A 122 7.15 14.28 0.85
N TRP A 123 7.65 14.72 -0.30
CA TRP A 123 8.86 15.54 -0.39
C TRP A 123 8.61 17.04 -0.20
N HIS A 124 7.37 17.51 -0.32
CA HIS A 124 7.00 18.93 -0.19
C HIS A 124 6.45 19.28 1.20
N ALA A 125 6.20 18.29 2.06
CA ALA A 125 5.57 18.43 3.37
C ALA A 125 6.52 18.91 4.48
#